data_AF-A0A7C7L7A7-F1
#
_entry.id   AF-A0A7C7L7A7-F1
#
_cell.length_a   1.000
_cell.length_b   1.000
_cell.length_c   1.000
_cell.angle_alpha   90.00
_cell.angle_beta   90.00
_cell.angle_gamma   90.00
#
_symmetry.space_group_name_H-M   'P 1'
#
loop_
_entity.id
_entity.type
_entity.pdbx_description
1 polymer ?
#
loop_
_entity_poly.entity_id
_entity_poly.type
_entity_poly.pdbx_seq_one_letter_code
_entity_poly.pdbx_strand_id
1 'polypeptide(L)' 'MGFADQFLPVVLGQEIESAHTRFVIAGAAVTQLVYMSELGALILKSKIPVNVGELFTIFLLRTVITVPVIAGIAALIF' A
#
# COMPACT_ATOMS: atom_id res chain seq x y z
N MET A 1 -6.67 16.38 5.41
CA MET A 1 -7.48 15.18 5.05
C MET A 1 -6.58 14.24 4.26
N GLY A 2 -6.01 13.20 4.86
CA GLY A 2 -5.06 12.33 4.12
C GLY A 2 -4.26 11.36 4.98
N PHE A 3 -3.45 11.86 5.92
CA PHE A 3 -2.55 10.99 6.69
C PHE A 3 -3.30 10.15 7.75
N ALA A 4 -4.24 10.75 8.48
CA ALA A 4 -5.05 10.04 9.47
C ALA A 4 -5.95 8.95 8.84
N ASP A 5 -6.48 9.19 7.62
CA ASP A 5 -7.27 8.21 6.87
C ASP A 5 -6.44 7.00 6.40
N GLN A 6 -5.15 7.19 6.11
CA GLN A 6 -4.26 6.10 5.71
C GLN A 6 -3.88 5.17 6.87
N PHE A 7 -3.96 5.65 8.12
CA PHE A 7 -3.80 4.82 9.32
C PHE A 7 -5.09 4.16 9.78
N LEU A 8 -6.25 4.67 9.36
CA LEU A 8 -7.55 4.13 9.73
C LEU A 8 -7.68 2.61 9.44
N PRO A 9 -7.25 2.08 8.27
CA PRO A 9 -7.26 0.64 8.00
C PRO A 9 -6.36 -0.16 8.94
N VAL A 10 -5.22 0.40 9.37
CA VAL A 10 -4.27 -0.26 10.28
C VAL A 10 -4.85 -0.34 11.69
N VAL A 11 -5.48 0.75 12.13
CA VAL A 11 -6.11 0.84 13.46
C VAL A 11 -7.36 -0.04 13.52
N LEU A 12 -8.23 0.02 12.50
CA LEU A 12 -9.41 -0.85 12.38
C LEU A 12 -9.04 -2.32 12.19
N GLY A 13 -7.92 -2.59 11.52
CA GLY A 13 -7.38 -3.94 11.37
C GLY A 13 -6.93 -4.58 12.69
N GLN A 14 -6.67 -3.79 13.74
CA GLN A 14 -6.28 -4.31 15.06
C GLN A 14 -7.41 -5.09 15.75
N GLU A 15 -8.66 -4.74 15.46
CA GLU A 15 -9.85 -5.41 15.99
C GLU A 15 -10.19 -6.73 15.27
N ILE A 16 -9.47 -7.08 14.19
CA ILE A 16 -9.68 -8.34 13.47
C ILE A 16 -9.00 -9.48 14.24
N GLU A 17 -9.79 -10.48 14.68
CA GLU A 17 -9.30 -11.67 15.39
C GLU A 17 -8.28 -12.49 14.58
N SER A 18 -8.45 -12.54 13.25
CA SER A 18 -7.55 -13.28 12.37
C SER A 18 -6.23 -12.54 12.14
N ALA A 19 -5.15 -13.09 12.69
CA ALA A 19 -3.80 -12.58 12.52
C ALA A 19 -3.36 -12.52 11.03
N HIS A 20 -3.86 -13.44 10.21
CA HIS A 20 -3.67 -13.46 8.76
C HIS A 20 -4.21 -12.19 8.10
N THR A 21 -5.48 -11.87 8.32
CA THR A 21 -6.13 -10.70 7.71
C THR A 21 -5.51 -9.40 8.19
N ARG A 22 -5.16 -9.33 9.48
CA ARG A 22 -4.51 -8.16 10.06
C ARG A 22 -3.12 -7.91 9.46
N PHE A 23 -2.35 -8.96 9.19
CA PHE A 23 -1.06 -8.84 8.51
C PHE A 23 -1.20 -8.30 7.09
N VAL A 24 -2.20 -8.80 6.33
CA VAL A 24 -2.46 -8.34 4.96
C VAL A 24 -2.86 -6.87 4.93
N ILE A 25 -3.78 -6.44 5.81
CA ILE A 25 -4.24 -5.05 5.87
C ILE A 25 -3.11 -4.12 6.32
N ALA A 26 -2.32 -4.50 7.31
CA ALA A 26 -1.17 -3.72 7.76
C ALA A 26 -0.13 -3.56 6.64
N GLY A 27 0.20 -4.66 5.94
CA GLY A 27 1.13 -4.62 4.80
C GLY A 27 0.62 -3.74 3.66
N ALA A 28 -0.66 -3.88 3.29
CA ALA A 28 -1.28 -3.06 2.25
C ALA A 28 -1.25 -1.56 2.61
N ALA A 29 -1.63 -1.21 3.84
CA ALA A 29 -1.63 0.18 4.29
C ALA A 29 -0.22 0.81 4.29
N VAL A 30 0.80 0.08 4.78
CA VAL A 30 2.20 0.54 4.73
C VAL A 30 2.64 0.79 3.28
N THR A 31 2.32 -0.13 2.37
CA THR A 31 2.68 0.05 0.95
C THR A 31 1.98 1.24 0.31
N GLN A 32 0.73 1.52 0.65
CA GLN A 32 0.00 2.70 0.17
C GLN A 32 0.56 4.01 0.75
N LEU A 33 0.98 4.01 2.02
CA LEU A 33 1.57 5.16 2.69
C LEU A 33 2.89 5.57 2.03
N VAL A 34 3.82 4.62 1.86
CA VAL A 34 5.09 4.82 1.14
C VAL A 34 4.86 5.38 -0.27
N TYR A 35 3.84 4.87 -0.98
CA TYR A 35 3.56 5.34 -2.34
C TYR A 35 3.06 6.79 -2.38
N MET A 36 2.10 7.12 -1.53
CA MET A 36 1.51 8.46 -1.47
C MET A 36 2.49 9.50 -0.91
N SER A 37 3.36 9.11 0.04
CA SER A 37 4.31 10.04 0.68
C SER A 37 5.64 10.17 -0.07
N GLU A 38 6.21 9.08 -0.55
CA GLU A 38 7.59 9.08 -1.05
C GLU A 38 7.63 9.11 -2.59
N LEU A 39 6.91 8.19 -3.23
CA LEU A 39 6.98 8.03 -4.68
C LEU A 39 6.24 9.14 -5.45
N GLY A 40 5.09 9.61 -4.95
CA GLY A 40 4.37 10.74 -5.55
C GLY A 40 5.20 12.03 -5.58
N ALA A 41 5.84 12.37 -4.46
CA ALA A 41 6.71 13.54 -4.38
C ALA A 41 8.02 13.37 -5.16
N LEU A 42 8.61 12.16 -5.15
CA LEU A 42 9.84 11.85 -5.89
C LEU A 42 9.64 11.99 -7.40
N ILE A 43 8.49 11.57 -7.93
CA ILE A 43 8.18 11.63 -9.36
C ILE A 43 7.86 13.06 -9.81
N LEU A 44 7.19 13.85 -8.96
CA LEU A 44 7.00 15.29 -9.19
C LEU A 44 8.31 16.08 -9.15
N LYS A 45 9.29 15.67 -8.33
CA LYS A 45 10.62 16.30 -8.24
C LYS A 45 11.64 15.76 -9.26
N SER A 46 11.46 14.56 -9.79
CA SER A 46 12.42 13.93 -10.70
C SER A 46 12.12 14.29 -12.15
N LYS A 47 13.17 14.50 -12.95
CA LYS A 47 13.09 14.70 -14.42
C LYS A 47 12.67 13.44 -15.19
N ILE A 48 11.92 12.53 -14.57
CA ILE A 48 11.39 11.36 -15.26
C ILE A 48 10.09 11.84 -15.92
N PRO A 49 10.01 11.89 -17.26
CA PRO A 49 8.82 12.38 -17.97
C PRO A 49 7.72 11.30 -17.93
N VAL A 50 7.25 10.96 -16.73
CA VAL A 50 6.15 10.02 -16.50
C VAL A 50 4.86 10.81 -16.41
N ASN A 51 3.87 10.43 -17.19
CA ASN A 51 2.57 11.10 -17.15
C ASN A 51 1.77 10.68 -15.90
N VAL A 52 0.83 11.51 -15.42
CA VAL A 52 0.00 11.19 -14.24
C VAL A 52 -0.79 9.89 -14.44
N GLY A 53 -1.18 9.58 -15.68
CA GLY A 53 -1.83 8.32 -16.05
C GLY A 53 -0.91 7.09 -16.02
N GLU A 54 0.36 7.25 -16.38
CA GLU A 54 1.37 6.18 -16.26
C GLU A 54 1.70 5.91 -14.79
N LEU A 55 1.79 6.98 -13.98
CA LEU A 55 1.95 6.86 -12.53
C LEU A 55 0.80 6.05 -11.90
N PHE A 56 -0.43 6.31 -12.32
CA PHE A 56 -1.59 5.55 -11.85
C PHE A 56 -1.55 4.08 -12.30
N THR A 57 -1.05 3.83 -13.51
CA THR A 57 -0.87 2.46 -14.03
C THR A 57 0.17 1.69 -13.22
N ILE A 58 1.30 2.32 -12.89
CA ILE A 58 2.35 1.74 -12.02
C ILE A 58 1.80 1.48 -10.61
N PHE A 59 0.99 2.39 -10.07
CA PHE A 59 0.32 2.21 -8.78
C PHE A 59 -0.58 0.96 -8.78
N LEU A 60 -1.41 0.79 -9.81
CA LEU A 60 -2.31 -0.33 -9.94
C LEU A 60 -1.55 -1.65 -10.10
N LEU A 61 -0.59 -1.70 -11.02
CA LEU A 61 0.24 -2.88 -11.26
C LEU A 61 0.95 -3.32 -9.98
N ARG A 62 1.55 -2.36 -9.26
CA ARG A 62 2.23 -2.64 -8.00
C ARG A 62 1.24 -3.13 -6.94
N THR A 63 0.05 -2.53 -6.81
CA THR A 63 -0.97 -2.96 -5.85
C THR A 63 -1.46 -4.38 -6.15
N VAL A 64 -1.71 -4.69 -7.43
CA VAL A 64 -2.14 -6.01 -7.89
C VAL A 64 -1.06 -7.07 -7.63
N ILE A 65 0.23 -6.71 -7.64
CA ILE A 65 1.32 -7.63 -7.33
C ILE A 65 1.54 -7.73 -5.81
N THR A 66 1.51 -6.61 -5.07
CA THR A 66 1.85 -6.57 -3.65
C THR A 66 0.79 -7.24 -2.77
N VAL A 67 -0.50 -7.05 -3.07
CA VAL A 67 -1.58 -7.65 -2.28
C VAL A 67 -1.50 -9.19 -2.24
N PRO A 68 -1.39 -9.93 -3.37
CA PRO A 68 -1.25 -11.37 -3.36
C PRO A 68 0.10 -11.83 -2.80
N VAL A 69 1.18 -11.06 -2.95
CA VAL A 69 2.47 -11.39 -2.32
C VAL A 69 2.36 -11.31 -0.79
N ILE A 70 1.75 -10.25 -0.26
CA ILE A 70 1.54 -10.10 1.19
C ILE A 70 0.57 -11.17 1.70
N ALA A 71 -0.49 -11.49 0.96
CA ALA A 71 -1.41 -12.58 1.30
C ALA A 71 -0.73 -13.96 1.29
N GLY A 72 0.14 -14.23 0.31
CA GLY A 72 0.92 -15.47 0.26
C GLY A 72 1.91 -15.59 1.42
N ILE A 73 2.57 -14.49 1.80
CA ILE A 73 3.43 -14.44 2.99
C ILE A 73 2.60 -14.63 4.26
N ALA A 74 1.43 -14.01 4.35
CA ALA A 74 0.53 -14.19 5.49
C ALA A 74 0.10 -15.65 5.65
N ALA A 75 -0.23 -16.34 4.55
CA ALA A 75 -0.60 -17.75 4.52
C ALA A 75 0.56 -18.72 4.79
N LEU A 76 1.81 -18.27 4.68
CA LEU A 76 3.00 -19.06 5.05
C LEU A 76 3.39 -18.89 6.52
N ILE A 77 3.08 -17.73 7.11
CA ILE A 77 3.45 -17.39 8.50
C ILE A 77 2.35 -17.74 9.50
N PHE A 78 1.08 -17.72 9.08
CA PHE A 78 -0.12 -18.01 9.89
C PHE A 78 -0.87 -19.21 9.34
#